data_AF-A0A9E3XEN0-F1
#
_entry.id   AF-A0A9E3XEN0-F1
#
_cell.length_a   1.000
_cell.length_b   1.000
_cell.length_c   1.000
_cell.angle_alpha   90.00
_cell.angle_beta   90.00
_cell.angle_gamma   90.00
#
_symmetry.space_group_name_H-M   'P 1'
#
loop_
_entity.id
_entity.type
_entity.pdbx_description
1 polymer ?
#
loop_
_entity_poly.entity_id
_entity_poly.type
_entity_poly.pdbx_seq_one_letter_code
_entity_poly.pdbx_strand_id
1 'polypeptide(L)'
;NSTPELIRYALSGLKRIYRSGHRYKKAGMLATGIVPAETVQGSLFDTVDREKHRRLMEVTDRLNHRMGRDTLQFAVQGFAKSWGLRQERLSPGYTTRWEELMTVGANAECGMRSAELGMLDG
;
A
#
# COMPACT_ATOMS: atom_id res chain seq x y z
N ASN A 1 8.78 -8.32 15.33
CA ASN A 1 7.96 -7.92 14.18
C ASN A 1 8.27 -8.87 13.04
N SER A 2 7.28 -9.59 12.50
CA SER A 2 7.47 -10.62 11.49
C SER A 2 6.47 -10.44 10.34
N THR A 3 6.94 -9.85 9.25
CA THR A 3 6.15 -9.65 8.01
C THR A 3 5.46 -10.91 7.48
N PRO A 4 6.08 -12.11 7.43
CA PRO A 4 5.41 -13.31 6.90
C PRO A 4 4.23 -13.77 7.77
N GLU A 5 4.31 -13.57 9.08
CA GLU A 5 3.21 -13.90 10.01
C GLU A 5 2.01 -12.96 9.79
N LEU A 6 2.29 -11.66 9.64
CA LEU A 6 1.25 -10.66 9.33
C LEU A 6 0.57 -10.96 7.98
N ILE A 7 1.34 -11.31 6.95
CA ILE A 7 0.80 -11.69 5.64
C ILE A 7 -0.12 -12.91 5.78
N ARG A 8 0.28 -13.93 6.55
CA ARG A 8 -0.52 -15.14 6.78
C ARG A 8 -1.87 -14.79 7.42
N TYR A 9 -1.88 -13.99 8.49
CA TYR A 9 -3.11 -13.58 9.15
C TYR A 9 -3.98 -12.68 8.26
N ALA A 10 -3.37 -11.78 7.49
CA ALA A 10 -4.08 -10.95 6.53
C ALA A 10 -4.79 -11.77 5.46
N LEU A 11 -4.12 -12.76 4.87
CA LEU A 11 -4.72 -13.66 3.90
C LEU A 11 -5.83 -14.53 4.54
N SER A 12 -5.63 -14.99 5.77
CA SER A 12 -6.65 -15.75 6.49
C SER A 12 -7.91 -14.91 6.76
N GLY A 13 -7.75 -13.67 7.21
CA GLY A 13 -8.85 -12.73 7.41
C GLY A 13 -9.55 -12.39 6.10
N LEU A 14 -8.79 -12.11 5.04
CA LEU A 14 -9.32 -11.82 3.70
C LEU A 14 -10.19 -12.97 3.19
N LYS A 15 -9.73 -14.22 3.31
CA LYS A 15 -10.50 -15.40 2.90
C LYS A 15 -11.85 -15.52 3.61
N ARG A 16 -11.96 -15.05 4.86
CA ARG A 16 -13.21 -15.11 5.65
C ARG A 16 -14.22 -14.05 5.25
N ILE A 17 -13.76 -12.86 4.86
CA ILE A 17 -14.64 -11.73 4.49
C ILE A 17 -14.92 -11.66 2.99
N TYR A 18 -14.11 -12.35 2.18
CA TYR A 18 -14.25 -12.35 0.73
C TYR A 18 -15.54 -13.03 0.30
N ARG A 19 -16.36 -12.29 -0.47
CA ARG A 19 -17.58 -12.78 -1.11
C ARG A 19 -17.41 -12.75 -2.62
N SER A 20 -17.68 -13.88 -3.27
CA SER A 20 -17.71 -14.00 -4.74
C SER A 20 -18.79 -13.11 -5.36
N GLY A 21 -18.60 -12.71 -6.61
CA GLY A 21 -19.56 -11.87 -7.36
C GLY A 21 -19.52 -10.37 -7.05
N HIS A 22 -18.63 -9.92 -6.16
CA HIS A 22 -18.51 -8.51 -5.78
C HIS A 22 -17.18 -7.92 -6.25
N ARG A 23 -17.21 -6.68 -6.75
CA ARG A 23 -16.01 -5.92 -7.12
C ARG A 23 -15.52 -5.11 -5.92
N TYR A 24 -14.29 -5.37 -5.47
CA TYR A 24 -13.65 -4.63 -4.40
C TYR A 24 -12.72 -3.56 -4.97
N LYS A 25 -12.81 -2.32 -4.48
CA LYS A 25 -11.96 -1.21 -4.95
C LYS A 25 -10.63 -1.13 -4.18
N LYS A 26 -10.66 -1.34 -2.87
CA LYS A 26 -9.49 -1.33 -1.99
C LYS A 26 -9.82 -2.11 -0.72
N ALA A 27 -8.84 -2.81 -0.17
CA ALA A 27 -8.91 -3.41 1.16
C ALA A 27 -7.63 -3.04 1.93
N GLY A 28 -7.74 -2.92 3.25
CA GLY A 28 -6.62 -2.61 4.13
C GLY A 28 -6.74 -3.36 5.45
N MET A 29 -5.62 -3.58 6.10
CA MET A 29 -5.55 -4.15 7.44
C MET A 29 -5.10 -3.05 8.41
N LEU A 30 -5.78 -2.96 9.55
CA LEU A 30 -5.39 -2.11 10.67
C LEU A 30 -4.87 -3.00 11.80
N ALA A 31 -3.61 -2.81 12.18
CA ALA A 31 -3.05 -3.39 13.40
C ALA A 31 -3.26 -2.38 14.54
N THR A 32 -3.91 -2.80 15.61
CA THR A 32 -4.11 -1.99 16.83
C THR A 32 -3.38 -2.65 18.01
N GLY A 33 -3.09 -1.88 19.06
CA GLY A 33 -2.41 -2.41 20.26
C GLY A 33 -0.92 -2.70 20.06
N ILE A 34 -0.19 -1.76 19.43
CA ILE A 34 1.25 -1.88 19.26
C ILE A 34 1.92 -1.76 20.64
N VAL A 35 2.65 -2.80 21.04
CA VAL A 35 3.40 -2.83 22.30
C VAL A 35 4.90 -2.92 22.03
N PRO A 36 5.76 -2.39 22.94
CA PRO A 36 7.20 -2.57 22.83
C PRO A 36 7.57 -4.06 22.80
N ALA A 37 8.59 -4.40 22.00
CA ALA A 37 9.02 -5.79 21.84
C ALA A 37 9.54 -6.40 23.16
N GLU A 38 10.08 -5.56 24.04
CA GLU A 38 10.62 -5.94 25.36
C GLU A 38 9.52 -6.34 26.36
N THR A 39 8.28 -5.90 26.15
CA THR A 39 7.15 -6.14 27.06
C THR A 39 6.42 -7.46 26.74
N VAL A 40 6.77 -8.12 25.64
CA VAL A 40 6.10 -9.36 25.21
C VAL A 40 6.76 -10.57 25.87
N GLN A 41 6.10 -11.15 26.87
CA GLN A 41 6.50 -12.43 27.44
C GLN A 41 6.34 -13.53 26.38
N GLY A 42 7.43 -14.26 26.09
CA GLY A 42 7.39 -15.41 25.19
C GLY A 42 6.53 -16.54 25.78
N SER A 43 5.87 -17.31 24.90
CA SER A 43 5.16 -18.53 25.30
C SER A 43 6.12 -19.73 25.26
N LEU A 44 6.09 -20.57 26.30
CA LEU A 44 6.89 -21.81 26.35
C LEU A 44 6.49 -22.81 25.25
N PHE A 45 5.25 -22.73 24.76
CA PHE A 45 4.69 -23.60 23.73
C PHE A 45 4.59 -22.93 22.37
N ASP A 46 5.38 -21.88 22.14
CA ASP A 46 5.38 -21.25 20.83
C ASP A 46 6.00 -22.20 19.79
N THR A 47 5.22 -22.56 18.78
CA THR A 47 5.69 -23.39 17.66
C THR A 47 6.55 -22.60 16.68
N VAL A 48 6.59 -21.26 16.82
CA VAL A 48 7.27 -20.35 15.92
C VAL A 48 8.60 -19.91 16.53
N ASP A 49 9.69 -20.20 15.82
CA ASP A 49 11.02 -19.68 16.16
C ASP A 49 11.11 -18.17 15.84
N ARG A 50 10.78 -17.35 16.84
CA ARG A 50 10.80 -15.89 16.75
C ARG A 50 12.20 -15.33 16.54
N GLU A 51 13.23 -16.00 17.04
CA GLU A 51 14.61 -15.56 16.93
C GLU A 51 15.13 -15.70 15.49
N LYS A 52 14.85 -16.85 14.88
CA LYS A 52 15.17 -17.09 13.47
C LYS A 52 14.44 -16.10 12.57
N HIS A 53 13.16 -15.84 12.82
CA HIS A 53 12.40 -14.85 12.04
C HIS A 53 12.94 -13.43 12.20
N ARG A 54 13.36 -13.03 13.41
CA ARG A 54 13.97 -11.72 13.64
C ARG A 54 15.25 -11.56 12.82
N ARG A 55 16.17 -12.53 12.89
CA ARG A 55 17.43 -12.49 12.13
C ARG A 55 17.20 -12.45 10.62
N LEU A 56 16.23 -13.23 10.13
CA LEU A 56 15.87 -13.21 8.71
C LEU A 56 15.38 -11.82 8.28
N MET A 57 14.46 -11.24 9.04
CA MET A 57 13.92 -9.90 8.75
C MET A 57 15.00 -8.83 8.80
N GLU A 58 15.91 -8.87 9.78
CA GLU A 58 17.05 -7.94 9.86
C GLU A 58 17.97 -8.01 8.64
N VAL A 59 18.25 -9.22 8.13
CA VAL A 59 19.07 -9.42 6.93
C VAL A 59 18.35 -8.89 5.70
N THR A 60 17.05 -9.17 5.55
CA THR A 60 16.23 -8.66 4.46
C THR A 60 16.18 -7.14 4.46
N ASP A 61 15.95 -6.51 5.62
CA ASP A 61 15.89 -5.06 5.76
C ASP A 61 17.26 -4.42 5.47
N ARG A 62 18.35 -5.04 5.93
CA ARG A 62 19.72 -4.59 5.62
C ARG A 62 20.01 -4.65 4.13
N LEU A 63 19.56 -5.69 3.43
CA LEU A 63 19.79 -5.81 1.99
C LEU A 63 18.96 -4.79 1.22
N ASN A 64 17.70 -4.60 1.60
CA ASN A 64 16.84 -3.54 1.06
C ASN A 64 17.41 -2.14 1.29
N HIS A 65 18.08 -1.90 2.42
CA HIS A 65 18.73 -0.62 2.64
C HIS A 65 19.93 -0.38 1.71
N ARG A 66 20.68 -1.43 1.38
CA ARG A 66 21.90 -1.33 0.54
C ARG A 66 21.63 -1.32 -0.96
N MET A 67 20.70 -2.17 -1.42
CA MET A 67 20.48 -2.43 -2.85
C MET A 67 19.35 -1.58 -3.44
N GLY A 68 18.59 -0.87 -2.60
CA GLY A 68 17.44 -0.07 -3.01
C GLY A 68 16.14 -0.54 -2.34
N ARG A 69 15.20 0.40 -2.19
CA ARG A 69 13.92 0.10 -1.54
C ARG A 69 13.15 -0.93 -2.36
N ASP A 70 12.64 -1.97 -1.69
CA ASP A 70 11.88 -3.08 -2.26
C ASP A 70 12.66 -4.01 -3.21
N THR A 71 14.00 -4.10 -3.10
CA THR A 71 14.79 -5.08 -3.86
C THR A 71 14.42 -6.53 -3.49
N LEU A 72 14.30 -6.82 -2.19
CA LEU A 72 13.76 -8.05 -1.64
C LEU A 72 12.37 -7.80 -1.10
N GLN A 73 11.41 -8.48 -1.70
CA GLN A 73 10.01 -8.42 -1.33
C GLN A 73 9.39 -9.82 -1.33
N PHE A 74 8.37 -10.01 -0.52
CA PHE A 74 7.63 -11.27 -0.50
C PHE A 74 6.84 -11.42 -1.81
N ALA A 75 6.91 -12.60 -2.43
CA ALA A 75 6.20 -12.87 -3.69
C ALA A 75 4.70 -12.58 -3.62
N VAL A 76 4.08 -12.77 -2.44
CA VAL A 76 2.66 -12.47 -2.17
C VAL A 76 2.32 -10.99 -2.36
N GLN A 77 3.29 -10.08 -2.22
CA GLN A 77 3.09 -8.64 -2.35
C GLN A 77 2.97 -8.20 -3.83
N GLY A 78 3.47 -9.00 -4.76
CA GLY A 78 3.54 -8.64 -6.18
C GLY A 78 4.65 -7.64 -6.49
N PHE A 79 5.22 -7.71 -7.71
CA PHE A 79 6.35 -6.89 -8.14
C PHE A 79 5.94 -5.54 -8.78
N ALA A 80 4.66 -5.39 -9.14
CA ALA A 80 4.16 -4.18 -9.78
C ALA A 80 3.62 -3.18 -8.76
N LYS A 81 4.25 -2.01 -8.66
CA LYS A 81 3.69 -0.84 -7.97
C LYS A 81 2.75 -0.07 -8.91
N SER A 82 1.58 -0.64 -9.22
CA SER A 82 0.59 0.04 -10.08
C SER A 82 -0.39 0.93 -9.30
N TRP A 83 -0.24 1.08 -7.98
CA TRP A 83 -1.16 1.87 -7.16
C TRP A 83 -0.81 3.37 -7.19
N GLY A 84 -1.04 4.01 -8.34
CA GLY A 84 -1.08 5.46 -8.45
C GLY A 84 -2.32 6.04 -7.75
N LEU A 85 -2.20 7.23 -7.17
CA LEU A 85 -3.35 8.00 -6.70
C LEU A 85 -4.23 8.34 -7.92
N ARG A 86 -5.39 7.69 -8.03
CA ARG A 86 -6.37 7.96 -9.09
C ARG A 86 -7.13 9.23 -8.73
N GLN A 87 -6.62 10.37 -9.18
CA GLN A 87 -7.10 11.72 -8.82
C GLN A 87 -8.07 12.29 -9.87
N GLU A 88 -9.05 11.49 -10.31
CA GLU A 88 -9.99 11.85 -11.40
C GLU A 88 -10.98 12.97 -11.05
N ARG A 89 -11.11 13.30 -9.76
CA ARG A 89 -12.03 14.36 -9.28
C ARG A 89 -11.30 15.38 -8.42
N LEU A 90 -10.09 15.78 -8.84
CA LEU A 90 -9.45 16.93 -8.23
C LEU A 90 -10.19 18.20 -8.65
N SER A 91 -10.74 18.94 -7.70
CA SER A 91 -11.15 20.32 -7.96
C SER A 91 -9.91 21.13 -8.33
N PRO A 92 -10.02 22.11 -9.25
CA PRO A 92 -8.91 23.02 -9.51
C PRO A 92 -8.45 23.65 -8.19
N GLY A 93 -7.15 23.65 -7.96
CA GLY A 93 -6.49 24.17 -6.77
C GLY A 93 -6.43 25.69 -6.78
N TYR A 94 -7.60 26.34 -6.81
CA TYR A 94 -7.79 27.80 -6.92
C TYR A 94 -6.96 28.61 -5.90
N THR A 95 -6.65 28.02 -4.74
CA THR A 95 -5.91 28.68 -3.64
C THR A 95 -4.44 28.27 -3.57
N THR A 96 -4.04 27.20 -4.25
CA THR A 96 -2.70 26.61 -4.13
C THR A 96 -1.86 26.71 -5.40
N ARG A 97 -2.50 27.01 -6.55
CA ARG A 97 -1.83 27.14 -7.85
C ARG A 97 -2.41 28.33 -8.62
N TRP A 98 -1.55 29.31 -8.89
CA TRP A 98 -1.90 30.52 -9.65
C TRP A 98 -2.41 30.20 -11.07
N GLU A 99 -1.92 29.12 -11.66
CA GLU A 99 -2.30 28.62 -13.00
C GLU A 99 -3.71 27.99 -13.07
N GLU A 100 -4.33 27.73 -11.92
CA GLU A 100 -5.64 27.07 -11.83
C GLU A 100 -6.76 28.06 -11.41
N LEU A 101 -6.48 29.36 -11.39
CA LEU A 101 -7.45 30.43 -11.11
C LEU A 101 -8.47 30.57 -12.25
N MET A 102 -9.74 30.71 -11.89
CA MET A 102 -10.84 30.89 -12.84
C MET A 102 -10.71 32.23 -13.56
N THR A 103 -10.44 32.20 -14.87
CA THR A 103 -10.42 33.41 -15.71
C THR A 103 -11.87 33.78 -16.07
N VAL A 104 -12.40 34.84 -15.48
CA VAL A 104 -13.74 35.36 -15.85
C VAL A 104 -13.56 36.35 -17.00
N GLY A 105 -13.71 35.83 -18.23
CA GLY A 105 -13.84 36.62 -19.45
C GLY A 105 -15.03 36.09 -20.24
N ALA A 106 -15.87 36.99 -20.77
CA ALA A 106 -16.99 36.61 -21.63
C ALA A 106 -16.50 35.71 -22.78
N ASN A 107 -17.07 34.51 -22.88
CA ASN A 107 -16.68 33.38 -23.73
C ASN A 107 -15.58 32.48 -23.15
N ALA A 108 -15.97 31.52 -22.30
CA ALA A 108 -15.11 30.40 -21.93
C ALA A 108 -15.86 29.09 -22.20
N GLU A 109 -15.50 28.42 -23.29
CA GLU A 109 -15.79 27.00 -23.47
C GLU A 109 -15.11 26.25 -22.32
N CYS A 110 -15.90 25.52 -21.53
CA CYS A 110 -15.43 24.71 -20.43
C CYS A 110 -14.65 23.52 -21.00
N GLY A 111 -13.34 23.70 -21.17
CA GLY A 111 -12.42 22.65 -21.58
C GLY A 111 -12.35 21.55 -20.52
N MET A 112 -13.09 20.46 -20.74
CA MET A 112 -12.81 19.19 -20.07
C MET A 112 -11.38 18.79 -20.46
N ARG A 113 -10.48 18.70 -19.48
CA ARG A 113 -9.16 18.10 -19.71
C ARG A 113 -9.38 16.64 -20.09
N SER A 114 -9.16 16.31 -21.37
CA SER A 114 -8.86 14.95 -21.79
C SER A 114 -7.68 14.47 -20.95
N ALA A 115 -7.97 13.53 -20.05
CA ALA A 115 -6.92 12.68 -19.52
C ALA A 115 -6.40 11.87 -20.71
N GLU A 116 -5.17 12.14 -21.12
CA GLU A 116 -4.44 11.22 -21.99
C GLU A 116 -4.42 9.86 -21.29
N LEU A 117 -5.22 8.97 -21.87
CA LEU A 117 -5.31 7.57 -21.56
C LEU A 117 -3.97 6.96 -21.97
N GLY A 118 -3.07 6.80 -21.02
CA GLY A 118 -2.00 5.82 -21.09
C GLY A 118 -2.60 4.42 -21.08
N MET A 119 -3.17 4.03 -22.22
CA MET A 119 -3.35 2.65 -22.64
C MET A 119 -2.08 2.27 -23.43
N LEU A 120 -1.74 0.97 -23.46
CA LEU A 120 -0.49 0.33 -23.92
C LEU A 120 0.49 0.13 -22.74
N ASP A 121 0.72 -1.07 -22.20
CA ASP A 121 0.89 -2.36 -22.88
C ASP A 121 0.32 -3.58 -22.10
N GLY A 122 -0.21 -4.52 -22.88
CA GLY A 122 0.08 -5.97 -22.84
C GLY A 122 -0.22 -6.77 -21.57
#